data_AF-A0A832R7S8-F1
#
_entry.id   AF-A0A832R7S8-F1
#
_cell.length_a   1.000
_cell.length_b   1.000
_cell.length_c   1.000
_cell.angle_alpha   90.00
_cell.angle_beta   90.00
_cell.angle_gamma   90.00
#
_symmetry.space_group_name_H-M   'P 1'
#
loop_
_entity.id
_entity.type
_entity.pdbx_description
1 polymer ?
#
loop_
_entity_poly.entity_id
_entity_poly.type
_entity_poly.pdbx_seq_one_letter_code
_entity_poly.pdbx_strand_id
1 'polypeptide(L)'
;SLGAAIGSSAQSGADLFSSSTETWNYGPLISWSFPHLNGTFARIRQAEASVDAAMARFESAWLEALRETETALDGYQQSLQRQAALSDASTHSSEAARLAQVRFEAGQLNYLDVLQAELGAVAARSSLVAMDAELTALQVDLFLALGGGWGSQ
;
A
#
# COMPACT_ATOMS: atom_id res chain seq x y z
N SER A 1 -37.61 -14.24 20.39
CA SER A 1 -37.78 -14.62 18.96
C SER A 1 -39.24 -15.00 18.74
N LEU A 2 -39.73 -15.07 17.50
CA LEU A 2 -41.06 -15.61 17.20
C LEU A 2 -40.89 -17.04 16.68
N GLY A 3 -41.67 -17.98 17.21
CA GLY A 3 -41.62 -19.40 16.80
C GLY A 3 -42.97 -19.84 16.23
N ALA A 4 -42.94 -20.62 15.16
CA ALA A 4 -44.09 -21.31 14.62
C ALA A 4 -43.72 -22.77 14.36
N ALA A 5 -44.60 -23.70 14.76
CA ALA A 5 -44.42 -25.12 14.57
C ALA A 5 -45.74 -25.75 14.11
N ILE A 6 -45.64 -26.71 13.18
CA ILE A 6 -46.75 -27.47 12.63
C ILE A 6 -46.42 -28.96 12.84
N GLY A 7 -47.40 -29.75 13.29
CA GLY A 7 -47.25 -31.17 13.58
C GLY A 7 -48.58 -31.92 13.51
N SER A 8 -48.55 -33.25 13.64
CA SER A 8 -49.76 -34.09 13.67
C SER A 8 -49.74 -34.97 14.90
N SER A 9 -50.84 -35.04 15.65
CA SER A 9 -50.94 -35.82 16.90
C SER A 9 -52.22 -36.69 16.96
N ALA A 10 -52.09 -38.00 16.79
CA ALA A 10 -53.21 -38.94 16.82
C ALA A 10 -53.08 -40.00 17.92
N GLN A 11 -54.21 -40.53 18.38
CA GLN A 11 -54.28 -41.65 19.35
C GLN A 11 -54.04 -43.03 18.70
N SER A 12 -54.17 -43.13 17.37
CA SER A 12 -53.91 -44.34 16.58
C SER A 12 -53.00 -44.00 15.39
N GLY A 13 -52.13 -44.93 14.99
CA GLY A 13 -51.19 -44.71 13.88
C GLY A 13 -51.87 -44.52 12.51
N ALA A 14 -53.13 -44.95 12.37
CA ALA A 14 -53.91 -44.80 11.16
C ALA A 14 -54.47 -43.37 10.97
N ASP A 15 -54.64 -42.63 12.07
CA ASP A 15 -55.25 -41.29 12.05
C ASP A 15 -54.21 -40.16 11.95
N LEU A 16 -52.91 -40.48 12.02
CA LEU A 16 -51.80 -39.51 11.94
C LEU A 16 -51.74 -38.73 10.62
N PHE A 17 -52.33 -39.26 9.54
CA PHE A 17 -52.40 -38.63 8.22
C PHE A 17 -53.81 -38.10 7.89
N SER A 18 -54.72 -38.08 8.86
CA SER A 18 -56.06 -37.53 8.67
C SER A 18 -56.07 -36.01 8.83
N SER A 19 -56.90 -35.31 8.05
CA SER A 19 -56.98 -33.84 8.05
C SER A 19 -57.46 -33.25 9.38
N SER A 20 -58.02 -34.06 10.28
CA SER A 20 -58.48 -33.64 11.61
C SER A 20 -57.40 -33.64 12.69
N THR A 21 -56.17 -34.06 12.35
CA THR A 21 -55.09 -34.31 13.32
C THR A 21 -53.95 -33.28 13.21
N GLU A 22 -54.07 -32.32 12.30
CA GLU A 22 -53.12 -31.23 12.14
C GLU A 22 -53.17 -30.25 13.33
N THR A 23 -52.02 -30.06 13.96
CA THR A 23 -51.81 -29.13 15.07
C THR A 23 -50.79 -28.08 14.66
N TRP A 24 -51.08 -26.84 15.02
CA TRP A 24 -50.33 -25.66 14.62
C TRP A 24 -50.22 -24.75 15.83
N ASN A 25 -49.00 -24.31 16.12
CA ASN A 25 -48.69 -23.48 17.26
C ASN A 25 -47.87 -22.29 16.76
N TYR A 26 -48.32 -21.07 17.07
CA TYR A 26 -47.59 -19.85 16.80
C TYR A 26 -47.64 -18.98 18.06
N GLY A 27 -46.50 -18.40 18.41
CA GLY A 27 -46.44 -17.57 19.61
C GLY A 27 -45.07 -16.93 19.83
N PRO A 28 -45.03 -15.90 20.70
CA PRO A 28 -43.77 -15.31 21.10
C PRO A 28 -42.97 -16.32 21.93
N LEU A 29 -41.70 -16.48 21.60
CA LEU A 29 -40.75 -17.24 22.42
C LEU A 29 -39.91 -16.26 23.23
N ILE A 30 -40.13 -16.25 24.54
CA ILE A 30 -39.38 -15.43 25.50
C ILE A 30 -38.31 -16.32 26.14
N SER A 31 -37.05 -16.09 25.79
CA SER A 31 -35.90 -16.76 26.41
C SER A 31 -35.19 -15.80 27.36
N TRP A 32 -35.18 -16.10 28.65
CA TRP A 32 -34.43 -15.33 29.66
C TRP A 32 -33.28 -16.18 30.18
N SER A 33 -32.04 -15.73 30.02
CA SER A 33 -30.85 -16.40 30.55
C SER A 33 -30.51 -15.87 31.96
N PHE A 34 -31.14 -16.41 32.99
CA PHE A 34 -30.78 -16.18 34.40
C PHE A 34 -30.52 -17.54 35.05
N PRO A 35 -29.42 -17.77 35.81
CA PRO A 35 -28.36 -16.85 36.21
C PRO A 35 -27.10 -16.89 35.31
N HIS A 36 -27.16 -17.52 34.13
CA HIS A 36 -26.02 -17.73 33.20
C HIS A 36 -25.57 -16.47 32.42
N LEU A 37 -25.43 -15.32 33.10
CA LEU A 37 -25.00 -14.05 32.49
C LEU A 37 -23.52 -14.04 32.09
N ASN A 38 -22.70 -14.93 32.68
CA ASN A 38 -21.26 -15.02 32.41
C ASN A 38 -20.93 -15.20 30.91
N GLY A 39 -21.73 -16.00 30.19
CA GLY A 39 -21.53 -16.21 28.75
C GLY A 39 -21.85 -14.98 27.90
N THR A 40 -22.84 -14.18 28.31
CA THR A 40 -23.18 -12.92 27.63
C THR A 40 -22.10 -11.87 27.85
N PHE A 41 -21.59 -11.71 29.09
CA PHE A 41 -20.47 -10.82 29.36
C PHE A 41 -19.19 -11.25 28.65
N ALA A 42 -18.93 -12.57 28.54
CA ALA A 42 -17.80 -13.07 27.75
C ALA A 42 -17.93 -12.71 26.26
N ARG A 43 -19.12 -12.83 25.67
CA ARG A 43 -19.38 -12.41 24.28
C ARG A 43 -19.22 -10.90 24.08
N ILE A 44 -19.67 -10.08 25.04
CA ILE A 44 -19.49 -8.62 25.00
C ILE A 44 -18.00 -8.29 25.03
N ARG A 45 -17.23 -8.86 25.98
CA ARG A 45 -15.78 -8.66 26.06
C ARG A 45 -15.05 -9.13 24.79
N GLN A 46 -15.50 -10.22 24.18
CA GLN A 46 -14.95 -10.68 22.91
C GLN A 46 -15.23 -9.69 21.78
N ALA A 47 -16.44 -9.11 21.73
CA ALA A 47 -16.79 -8.10 20.74
C ALA A 47 -15.98 -6.81 20.94
N GLU A 48 -15.83 -6.33 22.18
CA GLU A 48 -14.99 -5.18 22.53
C GLU A 48 -13.53 -5.42 22.09
N ALA A 49 -12.94 -6.54 22.47
CA ALA A 49 -11.57 -6.88 22.05
C ALA A 49 -11.41 -6.98 20.52
N SER A 50 -12.45 -7.40 19.79
CA SER A 50 -12.42 -7.43 18.33
C SER A 50 -12.45 -6.04 17.69
N VAL A 51 -13.14 -5.08 18.32
CA VAL A 51 -13.15 -3.67 17.90
C VAL A 51 -11.79 -3.04 18.16
N ASP A 52 -11.21 -3.26 19.33
CA ASP A 52 -9.87 -2.76 19.66
C ASP A 52 -8.82 -3.28 18.69
N ALA A 53 -8.89 -4.58 18.35
CA ALA A 53 -8.01 -5.19 17.36
C ALA A 53 -8.22 -4.61 15.94
N ALA A 54 -9.46 -4.29 15.55
CA ALA A 54 -9.75 -3.66 14.27
C ALA A 54 -9.22 -2.21 14.22
N MET A 55 -9.35 -1.46 15.32
CA MET A 55 -8.81 -0.11 15.44
C MET A 55 -7.28 -0.13 15.34
N ALA A 56 -6.61 -1.01 16.07
CA ALA A 56 -5.15 -1.13 16.01
C ALA A 56 -4.64 -1.49 14.60
N ARG A 57 -5.36 -2.35 13.86
CA ARG A 57 -5.03 -2.65 12.46
C ARG A 57 -5.20 -1.45 11.54
N PHE A 58 -6.26 -0.68 11.75
CA PHE A 58 -6.50 0.54 11.00
C PHE A 58 -5.39 1.57 11.24
N GLU A 59 -5.05 1.82 12.51
CA GLU A 59 -3.96 2.72 12.89
C GLU A 59 -2.62 2.27 12.30
N SER A 60 -2.32 0.96 12.36
CA SER A 60 -1.12 0.40 11.76
C SER A 60 -1.07 0.62 10.24
N ALA A 61 -2.17 0.39 9.52
CA ALA A 61 -2.21 0.58 8.08
C ALA A 61 -2.07 2.05 7.68
N TRP A 62 -2.70 2.95 8.45
CA TRP A 62 -2.58 4.39 8.25
C TRP A 62 -1.14 4.89 8.48
N LEU A 63 -0.51 4.48 9.58
CA LEU A 63 0.85 4.87 9.89
C LEU A 63 1.86 4.32 8.89
N GLU A 64 1.64 3.12 8.36
CA GLU A 64 2.48 2.57 7.29
C GLU A 64 2.35 3.39 6.02
N ALA A 65 1.13 3.70 5.58
CA ALA A 65 0.90 4.52 4.40
C ALA A 65 1.55 5.93 4.52
N LEU A 66 1.48 6.54 5.70
CA LEU A 66 2.15 7.82 5.96
C LEU A 66 3.67 7.68 5.87
N ARG A 67 4.24 6.65 6.49
CA ARG A 67 5.69 6.39 6.45
C ARG A 67 6.18 6.14 5.03
N GLU A 68 5.46 5.33 4.25
CA GLU A 68 5.81 5.03 2.86
C GLU A 68 5.78 6.31 2.01
N THR A 69 4.78 7.16 2.21
CA THR A 69 4.67 8.46 1.52
C THR A 69 5.81 9.40 1.88
N GLU A 70 6.12 9.56 3.17
CA GLU A 70 7.24 10.38 3.62
C GLU A 70 8.56 9.87 3.07
N THR A 71 8.79 8.56 3.11
CA THR A 71 10.01 7.93 2.59
C THR A 71 10.16 8.15 1.08
N ALA A 72 9.07 8.01 0.31
CA ALA A 72 9.07 8.24 -1.13
C ALA A 72 9.34 9.72 -1.47
N LEU A 73 8.71 10.66 -0.75
CA LEU A 73 8.94 12.10 -0.94
C LEU A 73 10.37 12.51 -0.61
N ASP A 74 10.91 12.04 0.51
CA ASP A 74 12.26 12.39 0.95
C ASP A 74 13.31 11.80 -0.01
N GLY A 75 13.11 10.55 -0.45
CA GLY A 75 13.92 9.91 -1.48
C GLY A 75 13.88 10.65 -2.83
N TYR A 76 12.71 11.09 -3.26
CA TYR A 76 12.55 11.87 -4.49
C TYR A 76 13.26 13.24 -4.40
N GLN A 77 13.09 13.97 -3.30
CA GLN A 77 13.73 15.26 -3.09
C GLN A 77 15.27 15.17 -3.07
N GLN A 78 15.83 14.18 -2.37
CA GLN A 78 17.27 13.96 -2.35
C GLN A 78 17.80 13.59 -3.75
N SER A 79 17.04 12.84 -4.53
CA SER A 79 17.41 12.43 -5.89
C SER A 79 17.39 13.61 -6.87
N LEU A 80 16.47 14.55 -6.72
CA LEU A 80 16.48 15.80 -7.50
C LEU A 80 17.73 16.64 -7.23
N GLN A 81 18.17 16.74 -5.97
CA GLN A 81 19.41 17.45 -5.64
C GLN A 81 20.63 16.76 -6.24
N ARG A 82 20.66 15.41 -6.22
CA ARG A 82 21.73 14.62 -6.83
C ARG A 82 21.76 14.77 -8.35
N GLN A 83 20.60 14.77 -9.01
CA GLN A 83 20.49 14.99 -10.44
C GLN A 83 21.02 16.37 -10.85
N ALA A 84 20.66 17.42 -10.10
CA ALA A 84 21.18 18.76 -10.34
C ALA A 84 22.72 18.80 -10.25
N ALA A 85 23.30 18.21 -9.21
CA ALA A 85 24.76 18.13 -9.05
C ALA A 85 25.45 17.36 -10.19
N LEU A 86 24.84 16.29 -10.69
CA LEU A 86 25.37 15.55 -11.84
C LEU A 86 25.19 16.28 -13.17
N SER A 87 24.13 17.07 -13.31
CA SER A 87 23.95 17.96 -14.46
C SER A 87 25.07 19.00 -14.53
N ASP A 88 25.40 19.61 -13.39
CA ASP A 88 26.51 20.54 -13.28
C ASP A 88 27.84 19.85 -13.57
N ALA A 89 28.08 18.66 -13.00
CA ALA A 89 29.28 17.86 -13.25
C ALA A 89 29.44 17.47 -14.72
N SER A 90 28.35 17.09 -15.41
CA SER A 90 28.32 16.79 -16.84
C SER A 90 28.67 18.02 -17.68
N THR A 91 28.10 19.17 -17.32
CA THR A 91 28.37 20.46 -17.99
C THR A 91 29.83 20.87 -17.84
N HIS A 92 30.36 20.84 -16.62
CA HIS A 92 31.76 21.18 -16.35
C HIS A 92 32.74 20.21 -17.01
N SER A 93 32.43 18.92 -17.02
CA SER A 93 33.29 17.92 -17.67
C SER A 93 33.30 18.09 -19.19
N SER A 94 32.15 18.43 -19.79
CA SER A 94 32.07 18.75 -21.22
C SER A 94 32.88 19.99 -21.57
N GLU A 95 32.85 21.03 -20.74
CA GLU A 95 33.65 22.24 -20.95
C GLU A 95 35.15 21.96 -20.76
N ALA A 96 35.52 21.12 -19.79
CA ALA A 96 36.89 20.69 -19.59
C ALA A 96 37.44 19.94 -20.82
N ALA A 97 36.65 19.04 -21.42
CA ALA A 97 37.00 18.36 -22.65
C ALA A 97 37.19 19.34 -23.82
N ARG A 98 36.27 20.31 -23.97
CA ARG A 98 36.40 21.38 -24.98
C ARG A 98 37.67 22.21 -24.79
N LEU A 99 38.01 22.57 -23.55
CA LEU A 99 39.22 23.33 -23.24
C LEU A 99 40.49 22.51 -23.49
N ALA A 100 40.48 21.21 -23.18
CA ALA A 100 41.59 20.31 -23.47
C ALA A 100 41.85 20.23 -24.98
N GLN A 101 40.80 20.14 -25.80
CA GLN A 101 40.90 20.16 -27.26
C GLN A 101 41.55 21.46 -27.77
N VAL A 102 41.09 22.62 -27.28
CA VAL A 102 41.67 23.93 -27.66
C VAL A 102 43.15 24.02 -27.28
N ARG A 103 43.54 23.51 -26.10
CA ARG A 103 44.93 23.51 -25.65
C ARG A 103 45.81 22.54 -26.44
N PHE A 104 45.28 21.41 -26.86
CA PHE A 104 45.96 20.48 -27.76
C PHE A 104 46.21 21.11 -29.13
N GLU A 105 45.20 21.78 -29.70
CA GLU A 105 45.34 22.53 -30.97
C GLU A 105 46.37 23.66 -30.86
N ALA A 106 46.50 24.27 -29.68
CA ALA A 106 47.54 25.25 -29.37
C ALA A 106 48.91 24.63 -29.04
N GLY A 107 49.05 23.30 -29.06
CA GLY A 107 50.29 22.58 -28.76
C GLY A 107 50.70 22.55 -27.29
N GLN A 108 49.79 22.87 -26.36
CA GLN A 108 50.05 22.94 -24.92
C GLN A 108 49.76 21.63 -24.16
N LEU A 109 49.01 20.70 -24.78
CA LEU A 109 48.67 19.40 -24.21
C LEU A 109 48.96 18.29 -25.22
N ASN A 110 49.11 17.07 -24.72
CA ASN A 110 49.18 15.88 -25.56
C ASN A 110 47.77 15.37 -25.85
N TYR A 111 47.62 14.61 -26.94
CA TYR A 111 46.32 14.03 -27.30
C TYR A 111 45.75 13.09 -26.22
N LEU A 112 46.61 12.45 -25.42
CA LEU A 112 46.18 11.63 -24.28
C LEU A 112 45.41 12.44 -23.23
N ASP A 113 45.78 13.70 -23.00
CA ASP A 113 45.10 14.58 -22.04
C ASP A 113 43.69 14.94 -22.54
N VAL A 114 43.54 15.12 -23.85
CA VAL A 114 42.24 15.33 -24.51
C VAL A 114 41.36 14.10 -24.36
N LEU A 115 41.88 12.92 -24.71
CA LEU A 115 41.15 11.67 -24.60
C LEU A 115 40.70 11.40 -23.15
N GLN A 116 41.56 11.69 -22.17
CA GLN A 116 41.20 11.53 -20.77
C GLN A 116 40.09 12.49 -20.34
N ALA A 117 40.10 13.74 -20.83
CA ALA A 117 39.02 14.70 -20.58
C ALA A 117 37.70 14.28 -21.25
N GLU A 118 37.76 13.78 -22.49
CA GLU A 118 36.58 13.25 -23.20
C GLU A 118 35.99 12.03 -22.49
N LEU A 119 36.82 11.08 -22.05
CA LEU A 119 36.38 9.94 -21.24
C LEU A 119 35.70 10.38 -19.95
N GLY A 120 36.25 11.41 -19.28
CA GLY A 120 35.63 12.01 -18.10
C GLY A 120 34.25 12.63 -18.41
N ALA A 121 34.12 13.36 -19.52
CA ALA A 121 32.85 13.93 -19.95
C ALA A 121 31.80 12.87 -20.28
N VAL A 122 32.19 11.79 -20.96
CA VAL A 122 31.31 10.66 -21.27
C VAL A 122 30.87 9.95 -19.98
N ALA A 123 31.78 9.72 -19.03
CA ALA A 123 31.45 9.11 -17.75
C ALA A 123 30.46 9.97 -16.94
N ALA A 124 30.70 11.29 -16.85
CA ALA A 124 29.79 12.22 -16.16
C ALA A 124 28.39 12.23 -16.79
N ARG A 125 28.32 12.24 -18.13
CA ARG A 125 27.04 12.16 -18.86
C ARG A 125 26.32 10.83 -18.62
N SER A 126 27.06 9.71 -18.61
CA SER A 126 26.49 8.39 -18.32
C SER A 126 25.88 8.33 -16.91
N SER A 127 26.53 8.94 -15.92
CA SER A 127 26.01 9.02 -14.55
C SER A 127 24.73 9.85 -14.45
N LEU A 128 24.65 10.97 -15.18
CA LEU A 128 23.43 11.78 -15.24
C LEU A 128 22.26 10.99 -15.84
N VAL A 129 22.49 10.33 -16.98
CA VAL A 129 21.46 9.51 -17.65
C VAL A 129 20.99 8.36 -16.74
N ALA A 130 21.91 7.73 -16.00
CA ALA A 130 21.56 6.71 -15.03
C ALA A 130 20.67 7.26 -13.89
N MET A 131 20.97 8.45 -13.38
CA MET A 131 20.11 9.10 -12.37
C MET A 131 18.75 9.53 -12.93
N ASP A 132 18.67 9.96 -14.19
CA ASP A 132 17.37 10.29 -14.82
C ASP A 132 16.47 9.05 -14.91
N ALA A 133 17.05 7.88 -15.18
CA ALA A 133 16.34 6.61 -15.13
C ALA A 133 15.88 6.25 -13.71
N GLU A 134 16.72 6.47 -12.69
CA GLU A 134 16.36 6.24 -11.28
C GLU A 134 15.24 7.20 -10.81
N LEU A 135 15.30 8.47 -11.20
CA LEU A 135 14.26 9.47 -10.93
C LEU A 135 12.90 9.06 -11.50
N THR A 136 12.90 8.43 -12.68
CA THR A 136 11.66 7.92 -13.29
C THR A 136 11.04 6.81 -12.45
N ALA A 137 11.85 5.90 -11.89
CA ALA A 137 11.36 4.87 -10.97
C ALA A 137 10.81 5.48 -9.68
N LEU A 138 11.52 6.45 -9.08
CA LEU A 138 11.07 7.14 -7.87
C LEU A 138 9.77 7.92 -8.07
N GLN A 139 9.52 8.47 -9.27
CA GLN A 139 8.24 9.09 -9.59
C GLN A 139 7.08 8.09 -9.57
N VAL A 140 7.32 6.87 -10.06
CA VAL A 140 6.33 5.78 -10.02
C VAL A 140 6.06 5.36 -8.57
N ASP A 141 7.11 5.20 -7.76
CA ASP A 141 6.98 4.83 -6.34
C ASP A 141 6.22 5.92 -5.55
N LEU A 142 6.53 7.19 -5.80
CA LEU A 142 5.81 8.31 -5.20
C LEU A 142 4.34 8.33 -5.63
N PHE A 143 4.06 8.07 -6.92
CA PHE A 143 2.69 7.97 -7.41
C PHE A 143 1.91 6.84 -6.73
N LEU A 144 2.52 5.67 -6.54
CA LEU A 144 1.91 4.54 -5.85
C LEU A 144 1.67 4.84 -4.35
N ALA A 145 2.66 5.43 -3.67
CA ALA A 145 2.56 5.79 -2.25
C ALA A 145 1.46 6.84 -2.00
N LEU A 146 1.27 7.79 -2.92
CA LEU A 146 0.19 8.79 -2.87
C LEU A 146 -1.20 8.22 -3.21
N GLY A 147 -1.31 6.90 -3.39
CA GLY A 147 -2.58 6.22 -3.65
C GLY A 147 -2.89 6.03 -5.14
N GLY A 148 -1.90 6.10 -6.03
CA GLY A 148 -1.87 5.46 -7.35
C GLY A 148 -3.02 5.76 -8.32
N GLY A 149 -3.86 6.75 -8.06
CA GLY A 149 -5.08 7.03 -8.85
C GLY A 149 -6.34 6.28 -8.40
N TRP A 150 -6.43 5.83 -7.15
CA TRP A 150 -7.65 5.21 -6.59
C TRP A 150 -8.72 6.28 -6.31
N GLY A 151 -9.20 6.93 -7.37
CA GLY A 151 -10.48 7.61 -7.42
C GLY A 151 -11.55 6.62 -7.89
N SER A 152 -12.40 6.19 -6.95
CA SER A 152 -13.76 5.65 -7.17
C SER A 152 -13.98 4.75 -8.41
N GLN A 153 -13.99 3.44 -8.18
CA GLN A 153 -15.03 2.59 -8.76
C GLN A 153 -15.92 2.07 -7.63
#